data_AF-A0A3A9E382-F1
#
_entry.id   AF-A0A3A9E382-F1
#
_cell.length_a   1.000
_cell.length_b   1.000
_cell.length_c   1.000
_cell.angle_alpha   90.00
_cell.angle_beta   90.00
_cell.angle_gamma   90.00
#
_symmetry.space_group_name_H-M   'P 1'
#
loop_
_entity.id
_entity.type
_entity.pdbx_description
1 polymer ?
#
loop_
_entity_poly.entity_id
_entity_poly.type
_entity_poly.pdbx_seq_one_letter_code
_entity_poly.pdbx_strand_id
1 'polypeptide(L)'
;MDYTQAAEKYQVSYQQIYQWTRKYPSNGVERLIDKRGKRKPETEMSELEKLCAENKLLQAKKRRTQLEVAFLKELDEIERRGF
;
A
#
# COMPACT_ATOMS: atom_id res chain seq x y z
N MET A 1 7.77 2.07 -33.82
CA MET A 1 8.81 1.61 -32.87
C MET A 1 8.76 0.10 -32.85
N ASP A 2 9.87 -0.55 -33.20
CA ASP A 2 9.99 -2.01 -33.13
C ASP A 2 10.37 -2.40 -31.69
N TYR A 3 9.35 -2.78 -30.91
CA TYR A 3 9.52 -3.17 -29.51
C TYR A 3 10.26 -4.51 -29.37
N THR A 4 10.20 -5.37 -30.38
CA THR A 4 10.87 -6.66 -30.43
C THR A 4 12.38 -6.50 -30.61
N GLN A 5 12.82 -5.67 -31.55
CA GLN A 5 14.25 -5.34 -31.71
C GLN A 5 14.85 -4.68 -30.47
N ALA A 6 14.11 -3.76 -29.84
CA ALA A 6 14.58 -3.11 -28.62
C ALA A 6 14.66 -4.11 -27.45
N ALA A 7 13.72 -5.04 -27.35
CA ALA A 7 13.70 -6.07 -26.31
C ALA A 7 14.92 -6.99 -26.42
N GLU A 8 15.25 -7.42 -27.63
CA GLU A 8 16.44 -8.23 -27.91
C GLU A 8 17.75 -7.47 -27.64
N LYS A 9 17.85 -6.22 -28.11
CA LYS A 9 19.06 -5.39 -27.95
C LYS A 9 19.39 -5.11 -26.49
N TYR A 10 18.38 -4.87 -25.66
CA TYR A 10 18.55 -4.51 -24.25
C TYR A 10 18.31 -5.70 -23.30
N GLN A 11 18.03 -6.90 -23.82
CA GLN A 11 17.70 -8.11 -23.05
C GLN A 11 16.61 -7.88 -21.99
N VAL A 12 15.59 -7.12 -22.36
CA VAL A 12 14.43 -6.83 -21.51
C VAL A 12 13.18 -7.41 -22.16
N SER A 13 12.15 -7.70 -21.36
CA SER A 13 10.90 -8.21 -21.88
C SER A 13 10.21 -7.18 -22.79
N TYR A 14 9.64 -7.66 -23.89
CA TYR A 14 8.74 -6.87 -24.76
C TYR A 14 7.71 -6.09 -23.94
N GLN A 15 7.15 -6.74 -22.91
CA GLN A 15 6.13 -6.14 -22.05
C GLN A 15 6.69 -4.98 -21.22
N GLN A 16 7.97 -5.01 -20.83
CA GLN A 16 8.62 -3.91 -20.11
C GLN A 16 8.79 -2.69 -21.03
N ILE A 17 9.28 -2.90 -22.27
CA ILE A 17 9.44 -1.80 -23.23
C ILE A 17 8.08 -1.18 -23.56
N TYR A 18 7.06 -2.00 -23.84
CA TYR A 18 5.71 -1.52 -24.12
C TYR A 18 5.16 -0.67 -22.96
N GLN A 19 5.33 -1.13 -21.72
CA GLN A 19 4.91 -0.38 -20.53
C GLN A 19 5.69 0.93 -20.37
N TRP A 20 7.00 0.92 -20.64
CA TRP A 20 7.83 2.11 -20.55
C TRP A 20 7.49 3.15 -21.62
N THR A 21 7.34 2.74 -22.88
CA THR A 21 6.94 3.65 -23.98
C THR A 21 5.60 4.32 -23.71
N ARG A 22 4.67 3.62 -23.04
CA ARG A 22 3.36 4.17 -22.68
C ARG A 22 3.39 5.09 -21.45
N LYS A 23 4.23 4.81 -20.45
CA LYS A 23 4.29 5.55 -19.17
C LYS A 23 5.25 6.73 -19.18
N TYR A 24 6.30 6.66 -19.99
CA TYR A 24 7.35 7.68 -20.04
C TYR A 24 6.86 9.08 -20.45
N PRO A 25 6.00 9.24 -21.47
CA PRO A 25 5.60 10.57 -21.95
C PRO A 25 4.78 11.39 -20.94
N SER A 26 4.01 10.72 -20.07
CA SER A 26 3.07 11.40 -19.16
C SER A 26 3.66 11.69 -17.79
N ASN A 27 4.67 10.94 -17.34
CA ASN A 27 5.14 11.03 -15.96
C ASN A 27 6.66 10.81 -15.77
N GLY A 28 7.45 10.81 -16.85
CA GLY A 28 8.90 10.72 -16.78
C GLY A 28 9.45 9.41 -16.21
N VAL A 29 10.74 9.42 -15.86
CA VAL A 29 11.50 8.23 -15.41
C VAL A 29 11.03 7.72 -14.04
N GLU A 30 10.54 8.59 -13.17
CA GLU A 30 10.14 8.24 -11.79
C GLU A 30 9.03 7.18 -11.71
N ARG A 31 8.18 7.10 -12.75
CA ARG A 31 7.10 6.10 -12.84
C ARG A 31 7.51 4.80 -13.53
N LEU A 32 8.73 4.72 -14.07
CA LEU A 32 9.32 3.47 -14.56
C LEU A 32 9.89 2.63 -13.41
N ILE A 33 10.12 3.25 -12.24
CA ILE A 33 10.58 2.58 -11.03
C ILE A 33 9.46 1.71 -10.48
N ASP A 34 9.74 0.42 -10.28
CA ASP A 34 8.81 -0.50 -9.63
C ASP A 34 8.66 -0.14 -8.14
N LYS A 35 7.50 0.42 -7.76
CA LYS A 35 7.15 0.76 -6.38
C LYS A 35 6.30 -0.33 -5.70
N ARG A 36 6.17 -1.54 -6.28
CA ARG A 36 5.45 -2.65 -5.64
C ARG A 36 6.04 -2.95 -4.25
N GLY A 37 5.18 -3.06 -3.25
CA GLY A 37 5.56 -3.33 -1.86
C GLY A 37 6.27 -2.18 -1.13
N LYS A 38 6.60 -1.08 -1.82
CA LYS A 38 7.23 0.10 -1.21
C LYS A 38 6.19 1.21 -1.07
N ARG A 39 5.91 1.65 0.16
CA ARG A 39 5.08 2.84 0.39
C ARG A 39 5.80 4.05 -0.22
N LYS A 40 5.04 4.97 -0.82
CA LYS A 40 5.59 6.27 -1.21
C LYS A 40 6.24 6.90 0.03
N PRO A 41 7.41 7.54 -0.10
CA PRO A 41 7.99 8.28 1.01
C PRO A 41 7.01 9.38 1.44
N GLU A 42 7.00 9.71 2.75
CA GLU A 42 6.07 10.71 3.32
C GLU A 42 6.18 12.09 2.66
N THR A 43 7.32 12.40 2.05
CA THR A 43 7.59 13.61 1.28
C THR A 43 6.84 13.65 -0.06
N GLU A 44 6.55 12.49 -0.66
CA GLU A 44 5.80 12.36 -1.93
C GLU A 44 4.30 12.11 -1.72
N MET A 45 3.86 11.94 -0.47
CA MET A 45 2.44 11.71 -0.18
C MET A 45 1.65 13.02 -0.19
N SER A 46 0.55 13.02 -0.93
CA SER A 46 -0.45 14.09 -0.84
C SER A 46 -1.04 14.14 0.58
N GLU A 47 -1.53 15.31 1.01
CA GLU A 47 -2.21 15.48 2.30
C GLU A 47 -3.34 14.46 2.49
N LEU A 48 -4.12 14.18 1.44
CA LEU A 48 -5.16 13.15 1.47
C LEU A 48 -4.59 11.75 1.71
N GLU A 49 -3.47 11.41 1.09
CA GLU A 49 -2.81 10.11 1.27
C GLU A 49 -2.28 9.95 2.71
N LYS A 50 -1.72 11.02 3.29
CA LYS A 50 -1.30 11.07 4.69
C LYS A 50 -2.48 10.88 5.63
N LEU A 51 -3.56 11.62 5.42
CA LEU A 51 -4.78 11.53 6.24
C LEU A 51 -5.40 10.13 6.15
N CYS A 52 -5.49 9.52 4.97
CA CYS A 52 -5.99 8.15 4.84
C CYS A 52 -5.10 7.14 5.57
N ALA A 53 -3.77 7.29 5.50
CA ALA A 53 -2.83 6.43 6.20
C ALA A 53 -2.98 6.55 7.72
N GLU A 54 -3.08 7.78 8.23
CA GLU A 54 -3.29 8.06 9.64
C GLU A 54 -4.65 7.53 10.12
N ASN A 55 -5.71 7.79 9.36
CA ASN A 55 -7.06 7.32 9.68
C ASN A 55 -7.09 5.79 9.79
N LYS A 56 -6.43 5.08 8.87
CA LYS A 56 -6.31 3.61 8.91
C LYS A 56 -5.59 3.13 10.19
N LEU A 57 -4.52 3.81 10.61
CA LEU A 57 -3.82 3.50 11.85
C LEU A 57 -4.71 3.76 13.08
N LEU A 58 -5.42 4.88 13.10
CA LEU A 58 -6.34 5.24 14.19
C LEU A 58 -7.50 4.24 14.29
N GLN A 59 -8.09 3.83 13.16
CA GLN A 59 -9.14 2.80 13.14
C GLN A 59 -8.63 1.46 13.69
N ALA A 60 -7.43 1.05 13.35
CA ALA A 60 -6.83 -0.18 13.88
C ALA A 60 -6.63 -0.10 15.40
N LYS A 61 -6.13 1.03 15.91
CA LYS A 61 -6.00 1.26 17.36
C LYS A 61 -7.36 1.23 18.06
N LYS A 62 -8.35 1.94 17.51
CA LYS A 62 -9.72 1.98 18.04
C LYS A 62 -10.31 0.57 18.13
N ARG A 63 -10.16 -0.22 17.05
CA ARG A 63 -10.65 -1.61 17.02
C ARG A 63 -9.97 -2.47 18.08
N ARG A 64 -8.65 -2.33 18.26
CA ARG A 64 -7.91 -3.07 19.30
C ARG A 64 -8.45 -2.75 20.69
N THR A 65 -8.59 -1.46 21.02
CA THR A 65 -9.12 -1.04 22.33
C THR A 65 -10.57 -1.49 22.53
N GLN A 66 -11.42 -1.46 21.50
CA GLN A 66 -12.78 -1.97 21.60
C GLN A 66 -12.82 -3.47 21.92
N LEU A 67 -11.91 -4.26 21.33
CA LEU A 67 -11.78 -5.68 21.63
C LEU A 67 -11.26 -5.91 23.05
N GLU A 68 -10.26 -5.15 23.50
CA GLU A 68 -9.75 -5.20 24.88
C GLU A 68 -10.89 -4.93 25.88
N VAL A 69 -11.70 -3.89 25.64
CA VAL A 69 -12.85 -3.56 26.50
C VAL A 69 -13.91 -4.65 26.46
N ALA A 70 -14.23 -5.19 25.28
CA ALA A 70 -15.21 -6.26 25.15
C ALA A 70 -14.75 -7.53 25.87
N PHE A 71 -13.47 -7.88 25.74
CA PHE A 71 -12.88 -9.03 26.41
C PHE A 71 -12.92 -8.90 27.94
N LEU A 72 -12.58 -7.71 28.47
CA LEU A 72 -12.66 -7.46 29.92
C LEU A 72 -14.09 -7.56 30.46
N LYS A 73 -15.08 -7.11 29.69
CA LYS A 73 -16.50 -7.24 30.07
C LYS A 73 -16.94 -8.70 30.14
N GLU A 74 -16.52 -9.51 29.15
CA GLU A 74 -16.85 -10.94 29.14
C GLU A 74 -16.23 -11.66 30.34
N LEU A 75 -14.99 -11.33 30.73
CA LEU A 75 -14.34 -11.89 31.92
C LEU A 75 -15.10 -11.56 33.20
N ASP A 76 -15.47 -10.29 33.39
CA ASP A 76 -16.23 -9.82 34.55
C ASP A 76 -17.62 -10.47 34.60
N GLU A 77 -18.28 -10.69 33.46
CA GLU A 77 -19.53 -11.45 33.41
C GLU A 77 -19.36 -12.93 33.82
N ILE A 78 -18.27 -13.58 33.41
CA ILE A 78 -17.96 -14.96 33.81
C ILE A 78 -17.69 -15.04 35.32
N GLU A 79 -16.88 -14.12 35.86
CA GLU A 79 -16.58 -14.06 37.29
C GLU A 79 -17.84 -13.83 38.13
N ARG A 80 -18.73 -12.93 37.69
CA ARG A 80 -20.01 -12.67 38.38
C ARG A 80 -21.01 -13.82 38.27
N ARG A 81 -20.96 -14.61 37.21
CA ARG A 81 -21.82 -15.79 37.03
C ARG A 81 -21.47 -16.93 37.98
N GLY A 82 -20.33 -16.87 38.68
CA GLY A 82 -19.99 -17.75 39.79
C GLY A 82 -20.11 -19.22 39.41
N PHE A 83 -19.10 -19.75 38.74
CA PHE A 83 -18.81 -21.18 38.87
C PHE A 83 -18.16 -21.45 40.23
#